data_AF-A0A127SPT0-F1
#
_entry.id   AF-A0A127SPT0-F1
#
_cell.length_a   1.000
_cell.length_b   1.000
_cell.length_c   1.000
_cell.angle_alpha   90.00
_cell.angle_beta   90.00
_cell.angle_gamma   90.00
#
_symmetry.space_group_name_H-M   'P 1'
#
loop_
_entity.id
_entity.type
_entity.pdbx_description
1 polymer ?
#
loop_
_entity_poly.entity_id
_entity_poly.type
_entity_poly.pdbx_seq_one_letter_code
_entity_poly.pdbx_strand_id
1 'polypeptide(L)'
;MRKMTLTLIDFDNWERREHYLHFINEVRCSYSVCVNLDITPLNGQRLYPAMLWLLTRTVNEMPEFRTALTEDGLGYFSEMHPAYTVFNRDVKTFSAIWTEYQPDYPSFLRVYEADVEKYSSTTRYEPKPGRPANSCKFV
;
A
#
# COMPACT_ATOMS: atom_id res chain seq x y z
N MET A 1 9.45 17.32 1.36
CA MET A 1 8.08 16.79 1.32
C MET A 1 7.63 16.80 -0.14
N ARG A 2 7.52 15.63 -0.79
CA ARG A 2 6.89 15.52 -2.11
C ARG A 2 5.42 15.89 -1.96
N LYS A 3 4.89 16.70 -2.89
CA LYS A 3 3.53 17.22 -2.82
C LYS A 3 2.55 16.10 -3.18
N MET A 4 1.76 15.71 -2.17
CA MET A 4 0.60 14.84 -2.25
C MET A 4 -0.36 15.37 -3.33
N THR A 5 -0.54 14.66 -4.43
CA THR A 5 -1.40 15.10 -5.53
C THR A 5 -2.45 14.03 -5.81
N LEU A 6 -3.71 14.33 -5.50
CA LEU A 6 -4.86 13.57 -5.98
C LEU A 6 -5.22 14.12 -7.35
N THR A 7 -5.19 13.29 -8.37
CA THR A 7 -5.71 13.65 -9.69
C THR A 7 -7.15 13.18 -9.77
N LEU A 8 -8.08 14.13 -9.88
CA LEU A 8 -9.50 13.82 -10.03
C LEU A 8 -9.75 13.18 -11.39
N ILE A 9 -10.58 12.15 -11.40
CA ILE A 9 -11.04 11.49 -12.62
C ILE A 9 -12.16 12.34 -13.23
N ASP A 10 -12.04 12.66 -14.52
CA ASP A 10 -13.15 13.23 -15.28
C ASP A 10 -14.24 12.17 -15.43
N PHE A 11 -15.19 12.20 -14.50
CA PHE A 11 -16.17 11.14 -14.36
C PHE A 11 -17.12 11.04 -15.54
N ASP A 12 -17.41 12.15 -16.22
CA ASP A 12 -18.35 12.19 -17.34
C ASP A 12 -17.74 11.56 -18.60
N ASN A 13 -16.42 11.64 -18.76
CA ASN A 13 -15.69 11.06 -19.89
C ASN A 13 -14.93 9.77 -19.52
N TRP A 14 -15.12 9.22 -18.32
CA TRP A 14 -14.40 8.03 -17.89
C TRP A 14 -14.96 6.75 -18.51
N GLU A 15 -14.14 6.03 -19.27
CA GLU A 15 -14.54 4.77 -19.94
C GLU A 15 -15.16 3.74 -18.98
N ARG A 16 -14.75 3.74 -17.71
CA ARG A 16 -15.23 2.79 -16.69
C ARG A 16 -16.40 3.34 -15.86
N ARG A 17 -16.97 4.49 -16.20
CA ARG A 17 -18.06 5.15 -15.46
C ARG A 17 -19.24 4.22 -15.17
N GLU A 18 -19.78 3.57 -16.20
CA GLU A 18 -20.92 2.65 -16.07
C GLU A 18 -20.59 1.49 -15.13
N HIS A 19 -19.45 0.82 -15.35
CA HIS A 19 -18.97 -0.28 -14.54
C HIS A 19 -18.77 0.14 -13.08
N TYR A 20 -18.15 1.30 -12.85
CA TYR A 20 -17.95 1.84 -11.51
C TYR A 20 -19.29 2.07 -10.80
N LEU A 21 -20.26 2.71 -11.48
CA LEU A 21 -21.58 2.95 -10.91
C LEU A 21 -22.31 1.67 -10.55
N HIS A 22 -22.24 0.65 -11.41
CA HIS A 22 -22.85 -0.65 -11.13
C HIS A 22 -22.22 -1.32 -9.89
N PHE A 23 -20.88 -1.40 -9.82
CA PHE A 23 -20.21 -2.07 -8.70
C PHE A 23 -20.21 -1.25 -7.40
N ILE A 24 -20.37 0.07 -7.44
CA ILE A 24 -20.43 0.90 -6.22
C ILE A 24 -21.85 1.04 -5.66
N ASN A 25 -22.90 0.98 -6.49
CA ASN A 25 -24.29 1.22 -6.07
C ASN A 25 -25.17 -0.02 -6.06
N GLU A 26 -24.99 -0.94 -7.01
CA GLU A 26 -25.90 -2.08 -7.20
C GLU A 26 -25.31 -3.38 -6.65
N VAL A 27 -24.08 -3.71 -7.06
CA VAL A 27 -23.44 -4.98 -6.72
C VAL A 27 -22.05 -4.74 -6.14
N ARG A 28 -21.98 -4.34 -4.86
CA ARG A 28 -20.71 -4.21 -4.15
C ARG A 28 -20.08 -5.58 -3.94
N CYS A 29 -19.04 -5.87 -4.70
CA CYS A 29 -18.31 -7.13 -4.61
C CYS A 29 -16.79 -6.93 -4.67
N SER A 30 -16.07 -7.89 -4.09
CA SER A 30 -14.61 -8.01 -4.17
C SER A 30 -14.25 -9.43 -4.57
N TYR A 31 -13.12 -9.61 -5.27
CA TYR A 31 -12.57 -10.91 -5.61
C TYR A 31 -11.11 -11.02 -5.15
N SER A 32 -10.64 -12.25 -4.96
CA SER A 32 -9.26 -12.55 -4.61
C SER A 32 -8.72 -13.63 -5.54
N VAL A 33 -7.46 -13.51 -5.96
CA VAL A 33 -6.77 -14.50 -6.78
C VAL A 33 -5.48 -14.90 -6.07
N CYS A 34 -5.18 -16.20 -6.07
CA CYS A 34 -3.92 -16.75 -5.57
C CYS A 34 -3.11 -17.29 -6.75
N VAL A 35 -1.85 -16.87 -6.85
CA VAL A 35 -0.92 -17.33 -7.89
C VAL A 35 0.41 -17.72 -7.25
N ASN A 36 1.05 -18.74 -7.81
CA ASN A 36 2.42 -19.09 -7.44
C ASN A 36 3.38 -18.18 -8.21
N LEU A 37 4.17 -17.38 -7.48
CA LEU A 37 5.19 -16.52 -8.05
C LEU A 37 6.56 -17.17 -7.89
N ASP A 38 7.35 -17.25 -8.96
CA ASP A 38 8.76 -17.65 -8.86
C ASP A 38 9.58 -16.52 -8.23
N ILE A 39 10.03 -16.73 -7.00
CA ILE A 39 10.86 -15.80 -6.24
C ILE A 39 12.35 -16.10 -6.32
N THR A 40 12.78 -17.04 -7.18
CA THR A 40 14.20 -17.39 -7.39
C THR A 40 15.08 -16.15 -7.64
N PRO A 41 14.65 -15.12 -8.40
CA PRO A 41 15.44 -13.90 -8.60
C PRO A 41 15.71 -13.07 -7.33
N LEU A 42 14.97 -13.32 -6.23
CA LEU A 42 15.14 -12.62 -4.95
C LEU A 42 16.11 -13.34 -4.00
N ASN A 43 16.77 -14.39 -4.46
CA ASN A 43 17.72 -15.13 -3.63
C ASN A 43 18.85 -14.22 -3.09
N GLY A 44 19.17 -14.38 -1.81
CA GLY A 44 20.15 -13.52 -1.11
C GLY A 44 19.62 -12.17 -0.65
N GLN A 45 18.37 -11.81 -0.94
CA GLN A 45 17.73 -10.60 -0.41
C GLN A 45 16.92 -10.87 0.86
N ARG A 46 16.71 -9.82 1.68
CA ARG A 46 15.71 -9.87 2.75
C ARG A 46 14.32 -9.92 2.11
N LEU A 47 13.71 -11.11 2.11
CA LEU A 47 12.50 -11.37 1.32
C LEU A 47 11.34 -10.40 1.61
N TYR A 48 11.02 -10.17 2.89
CA TYR A 48 9.86 -9.36 3.26
C TYR A 48 9.96 -7.89 2.80
N PRO A 49 11.01 -7.12 3.12
CA PRO A 49 11.14 -5.74 2.60
C PRO A 49 11.32 -5.70 1.08
N ALA A 50 11.97 -6.69 0.46
CA ALA A 50 12.09 -6.77 -1.00
C ALA A 50 10.72 -6.93 -1.68
N MET A 51 9.92 -7.90 -1.23
CA MET A 51 8.56 -8.12 -1.73
C MET A 51 7.68 -6.90 -1.49
N LEU A 52 7.74 -6.31 -0.29
CA LEU A 52 6.97 -5.12 0.05
C LEU A 52 7.27 -3.94 -0.89
N TRP A 53 8.55 -3.72 -1.17
CA TRP A 53 8.98 -2.68 -2.11
C TRP A 53 8.48 -2.95 -3.53
N LEU A 54 8.65 -4.18 -4.03
CA LEU A 54 8.22 -4.58 -5.37
C LEU A 54 6.70 -4.42 -5.53
N LEU A 55 5.91 -4.91 -4.57
CA LEU A 55 4.45 -4.78 -4.59
C LEU A 55 4.03 -3.31 -4.58
N THR A 56 4.64 -2.50 -3.71
CA THR A 56 4.35 -1.06 -3.63
C THR A 56 4.71 -0.35 -4.94
N ARG A 57 5.84 -0.70 -5.55
CA ARG A 57 6.26 -0.15 -6.83
C ARG A 57 5.25 -0.49 -7.93
N THR A 58 4.81 -1.74 -8.03
CA THR A 58 3.78 -2.17 -9.00
C THR A 58 2.45 -1.44 -8.78
N VAL A 59 2.02 -1.30 -7.53
CA VAL A 59 0.84 -0.47 -7.18
C VAL A 59 1.01 0.98 -7.65
N ASN A 60 2.22 1.53 -7.55
CA ASN A 60 2.53 2.88 -7.99
C ASN A 60 2.58 3.07 -9.51
N GLU A 61 2.78 2.00 -10.27
CA GLU A 61 2.81 2.02 -11.73
C GLU A 61 1.40 2.02 -12.35
N MET A 62 0.37 1.64 -11.58
CA MET A 62 -1.00 1.47 -12.08
C MET A 62 -2.00 2.39 -11.34
N PRO A 63 -2.71 3.31 -12.02
CA PRO A 63 -3.65 4.22 -11.36
C PRO A 63 -4.84 3.50 -10.73
N GLU A 64 -5.25 2.34 -11.23
CA GLU A 64 -6.40 1.57 -10.72
C GLU A 64 -6.19 1.12 -9.27
N PHE A 65 -4.95 0.78 -8.88
CA PHE A 65 -4.61 0.41 -7.51
C PHE A 65 -4.45 1.61 -6.57
N ARG A 66 -4.51 2.83 -7.11
CA ARG A 66 -4.37 4.09 -6.38
C ARG A 66 -5.62 4.93 -6.41
N THR A 67 -6.69 4.41 -7.00
CA THR A 67 -7.97 5.08 -7.12
C THR A 67 -8.68 5.06 -5.76
N ALA A 68 -9.17 6.21 -5.32
CA ALA A 68 -9.90 6.38 -4.08
C ALA A 68 -11.05 7.37 -4.29
N LEU A 69 -12.16 7.12 -3.59
CA LEU A 69 -13.23 8.10 -3.43
C LEU A 69 -12.93 8.90 -2.16
N THR A 70 -12.59 10.18 -2.31
CA THR A 70 -12.29 11.10 -1.21
C THR A 70 -13.38 12.18 -1.09
N GLU A 71 -13.24 13.07 -0.11
CA GLU A 71 -14.12 14.25 0.03
C GLU A 71 -14.02 15.19 -1.18
N ASP A 72 -12.85 15.25 -1.83
CA ASP A 72 -12.62 16.04 -3.04
C ASP A 72 -13.20 15.39 -4.30
N GLY A 73 -13.62 14.12 -4.23
CA GLY A 73 -14.22 13.37 -5.32
C GLY A 73 -13.49 12.06 -5.64
N LEU A 74 -13.89 11.44 -6.76
CA LEU A 74 -13.24 10.24 -7.27
C LEU A 74 -11.93 10.62 -7.98
N GLY A 75 -10.81 10.08 -7.52
CA GLY A 75 -9.50 10.37 -8.10
C GLY A 75 -8.50 9.26 -7.83
N TYR A 76 -7.26 9.46 -8.26
CA TYR A 76 -6.15 8.57 -7.95
C TYR A 76 -4.95 9.32 -7.38
N PHE A 77 -4.30 8.74 -6.38
CA PHE A 77 -3.13 9.33 -5.74
C PHE A 77 -1.88 9.24 -6.63
N SER A 78 -1.05 10.28 -6.63
CA SER A 78 0.23 10.34 -7.34
C SER A 78 1.26 9.31 -6.88
N GLU A 79 1.14 8.83 -5.65
CA GLU A 79 1.94 7.74 -5.08
C GLU A 79 1.19 7.09 -3.91
N MET A 80 1.58 5.86 -3.56
CA MET A 80 1.10 5.09 -2.42
C MET A 80 2.27 4.66 -1.53
N HIS A 81 1.99 4.58 -0.24
CA HIS A 81 2.91 4.10 0.78
C HIS A 81 2.48 2.71 1.29
N PRO A 82 3.41 1.77 1.53
CA PRO A 82 3.06 0.48 2.08
C PRO A 82 2.64 0.60 3.54
N ALA A 83 1.54 -0.04 3.89
CA ALA A 83 1.18 -0.41 5.25
C ALA A 83 1.22 -1.93 5.39
N TYR A 84 1.90 -2.45 6.41
CA TYR A 84 2.26 -3.86 6.52
C TYR A 84 2.33 -4.31 7.98
N THR A 85 2.34 -5.62 8.19
CA THR A 85 2.42 -6.20 9.54
C THR A 85 3.87 -6.36 10.01
N VAL A 86 4.08 -6.19 11.31
CA VAL A 86 5.30 -6.57 12.03
C VAL A 86 4.90 -7.46 13.20
N PHE A 87 5.53 -8.62 13.30
CA PHE A 87 5.22 -9.61 14.32
C PHE A 87 6.05 -9.41 15.59
N ASN A 88 5.38 -9.28 16.73
CA ASN A 88 6.01 -9.23 18.04
C ASN A 88 6.12 -10.66 18.60
N ARG A 89 7.36 -11.16 18.68
CA ARG A 89 7.64 -12.56 19.07
C ARG A 89 7.34 -12.85 20.54
N ASP A 90 7.44 -11.85 21.41
CA ASP A 90 7.30 -12.03 22.86
C ASP A 90 5.84 -12.26 23.25
N VAL A 91 4.94 -11.44 22.71
CA VAL A 91 3.50 -11.51 22.99
C VAL A 91 2.71 -12.28 21.92
N LYS A 92 3.37 -12.72 20.85
CA LYS A 92 2.77 -13.48 19.72
C LYS A 92 1.59 -12.76 19.04
N THR A 93 1.63 -11.43 19.01
CA THR A 93 0.68 -10.58 18.29
C THR A 93 1.39 -9.81 17.17
N PHE A 94 0.64 -9.06 16.37
CA PHE A 94 1.21 -8.23 15.30
C PHE A 94 0.75 -6.78 15.42
N SER A 95 1.55 -5.88 14.86
CA SER A 95 1.26 -4.47 14.69
C SER A 95 1.21 -4.13 13.20
N ALA A 96 0.29 -3.26 12.79
CA ALA A 96 0.24 -2.67 11.47
C ALA A 96 0.98 -1.31 11.48
N ILE A 97 2.07 -1.22 10.73
CA ILE A 97 2.82 0.03 10.52
C ILE A 97 2.84 0.40 9.05
N TRP A 98 3.39 1.56 8.72
CA TRP A 98 3.55 2.02 7.36
C TRP A 98 4.93 2.63 7.17
N THR A 99 5.46 2.66 5.95
CA THR A 99 6.76 3.26 5.62
C THR A 99 6.60 4.21 4.45
N GLU A 100 7.28 5.35 4.48
CA GLU A 100 7.28 6.26 3.33
C GLU A 100 7.95 5.56 2.14
N TYR A 101 7.26 5.54 1.00
CA TYR A 101 7.77 4.88 -0.20
C TYR A 101 8.99 5.62 -0.73
N GLN A 102 9.99 4.85 -1.16
CA GLN A 102 11.16 5.37 -1.86
C GLN A 102 11.27 4.66 -3.23
N PRO A 103 11.46 5.40 -4.33
CA PRO A 103 11.59 4.81 -5.66
C PRO A 103 12.79 3.89 -5.81
N ASP A 104 13.86 4.08 -5.03
CA ASP A 104 15.02 3.21 -4.99
C ASP A 104 14.97 2.25 -3.80
N TYR A 105 15.29 0.98 -4.07
CA TYR A 105 15.22 -0.07 -3.05
C TYR A 105 16.15 0.17 -1.85
N PRO A 106 17.42 0.60 -2.02
CA PRO A 106 18.30 0.85 -0.87
C PRO A 106 17.77 1.93 0.08
N SER A 107 17.20 3.02 -0.44
CA SER A 107 16.58 4.04 0.41
C SER A 107 15.31 3.55 1.05
N PHE A 108 14.48 2.79 0.34
CA PHE A 108 13.29 2.17 0.94
C PHE A 108 13.68 1.27 2.11
N LEU A 109 14.68 0.40 1.91
CA LEU A 109 15.15 -0.53 2.92
C LEU A 109 15.62 0.19 4.18
N ARG A 110 16.36 1.29 4.05
CA ARG A 110 16.79 2.11 5.21
C ARG A 110 15.62 2.67 6.00
N VAL A 111 14.63 3.26 5.35
CA VAL A 111 13.47 3.86 6.04
C VAL A 111 12.59 2.77 6.67
N TYR A 112 12.41 1.65 5.96
CA TYR A 112 11.73 0.45 6.47
C TYR A 112 12.42 -0.09 7.73
N GLU A 113 13.74 -0.24 7.72
CA GLU A 113 14.50 -0.76 8.87
C GLU A 113 14.34 0.13 10.10
N ALA A 114 14.42 1.45 9.91
CA ALA A 114 14.21 2.42 10.99
C ALA A 114 12.79 2.34 11.58
N ASP A 115 11.76 2.16 10.74
CA ASP A 115 10.38 1.98 11.19
C ASP A 115 10.20 0.66 11.96
N VAL A 116 10.71 -0.45 11.44
CA VAL A 116 10.60 -1.76 12.10
C VAL A 116 11.36 -1.78 13.42
N GLU A 117 12.56 -1.22 13.47
CA GLU A 117 13.33 -1.12 14.72
C GLU A 117 12.54 -0.36 15.78
N LYS A 118 11.93 0.76 15.40
CA LYS A 118 11.16 1.61 16.31
C LYS A 118 9.87 0.96 16.82
N TYR A 119 9.20 0.15 16.00
CA TYR A 119 7.86 -0.35 16.31
C TYR A 119 7.74 -1.86 16.50
N SER A 120 8.80 -2.66 16.33
CA SER A 120 8.73 -4.13 16.43
C SER A 120 8.39 -4.66 17.83
N SER A 121 8.72 -3.92 18.89
CA SER A 121 8.49 -4.31 20.29
C SER A 121 7.16 -3.81 20.87
N THR A 122 6.38 -3.05 20.10
CA THR A 122 5.09 -2.55 20.58
C THR A 122 4.04 -3.67 20.66
N THR A 123 3.05 -3.44 21.51
CA THR A 123 1.88 -4.31 21.69
C THR A 123 0.59 -3.68 21.13
N ARG A 124 0.67 -2.46 20.58
CA ARG A 124 -0.46 -1.74 20.00
C ARG A 124 -0.66 -2.13 18.53
N TYR A 125 -1.91 -2.24 18.10
CA TYR A 125 -2.25 -2.59 16.72
C TYR A 125 -1.74 -1.57 15.69
N GLU A 126 -1.97 -0.27 15.88
CA GLU A 126 -1.46 0.80 14.98
C GLU A 126 -0.55 1.75 15.78
N PRO A 127 0.74 1.39 15.98
CA PRO A 127 1.65 2.12 16.87
C PRO A 127 2.28 3.35 16.19
N LYS A 128 2.36 3.36 14.85
CA LYS A 128 2.95 4.47 14.08
C LYS A 128 1.84 5.48 13.75
N PRO A 129 1.88 6.70 14.32
CA PRO A 129 0.85 7.70 14.07
C PRO A 129 0.92 8.24 12.64
N GLY A 130 -0.14 8.97 12.24
CA GLY A 130 -0.14 9.74 11.00
C GLY A 130 -0.11 8.88 9.74
N ARG A 131 -0.76 7.70 9.74
CA ARG A 131 -0.89 6.91 8.51
C ARG A 131 -1.56 7.77 7.43
N PRO A 132 -0.89 7.97 6.29
CA PRO A 132 -1.42 8.84 5.24
C PRO A 132 -2.57 8.15 4.50
N ALA A 133 -3.46 8.94 3.90
CA ALA A 133 -4.65 8.41 3.20
C ALA A 133 -4.28 7.52 2.00
N ASN A 134 -3.17 7.83 1.33
CA ASN A 134 -2.58 7.06 0.23
C ASN A 134 -1.72 5.89 0.73
N SER A 135 -2.23 5.09 1.68
CA SER A 135 -1.55 3.89 2.16
C SER A 135 -2.17 2.63 1.56
N CYS A 136 -1.38 1.78 0.91
CA CYS A 136 -1.80 0.47 0.43
C CYS A 136 -1.52 -0.58 1.51
N LYS A 137 -2.55 -1.30 1.95
CA LYS A 137 -2.43 -2.31 3.01
C LYS A 137 -2.04 -3.67 2.42
N PHE A 138 -0.86 -4.14 2.79
CA PHE A 138 -0.35 -5.49 2.55
C PHE A 138 -0.46 -6.28 3.86
N VAL A 139 -1.66 -6.79 4.15
CA VAL A 139 -2.02 -7.53 5.37
C VAL A 139 -2.77 -8.80 5.02
#